data_AF-A0AAJ6A0Q1-F1
#
_entry.id   AF-A0AAJ6A0Q1-F1
#
_cell.length_a   1.000
_cell.length_b   1.000
_cell.length_c   1.000
_cell.angle_alpha   90.00
_cell.angle_beta   90.00
_cell.angle_gamma   90.00
#
_symmetry.space_group_name_H-M   'P 1'
#
loop_
_entity.id
_entity.type
_entity.pdbx_description
1 polymer ?
#
loop_
_entity_poly.entity_id
_entity_poly.type
_entity_poly.pdbx_seq_one_letter_code
_entity_poly.pdbx_strand_id
1 'polypeptide(L)'
;MQAEKSGRSSPLAVNDAEALLQAAVAGLGRALLPKILADNVDGLCRVDSGDRNPPTRGIWLLIHAELRHLVRIRAVSDWLDTVFRRTHLEQ
;
A
#
# COMPACT_ATOMS: atom_id res chain seq x y z
N MET A 1 -5.48 -7.82 -10.70
CA MET A 1 -6.70 -7.01 -10.81
C MET A 1 -6.31 -5.70 -11.47
N GLN A 2 -6.59 -5.52 -12.76
CA GLN A 2 -6.30 -4.26 -13.45
C GLN A 2 -7.51 -3.35 -13.25
N ALA A 3 -7.28 -2.15 -12.70
CA ALA A 3 -8.33 -1.15 -12.59
C ALA A 3 -8.78 -0.74 -13.99
N GLU A 4 -10.09 -0.80 -14.26
CA GLU A 4 -10.68 -0.29 -15.50
C GLU A 4 -10.32 1.19 -15.65
N LYS A 5 -9.67 1.53 -16.76
CA LYS A 5 -9.43 2.92 -17.14
C LYS A 5 -10.77 3.54 -17.51
N SER A 6 -11.36 4.29 -16.58
CA SER A 6 -12.44 5.23 -16.89
C SER A 6 -11.99 6.10 -18.07
N GLY A 7 -12.87 6.44 -19.02
CA GLY A 7 -12.55 7.18 -20.26
C GLY A 7 -11.93 8.59 -20.11
N ARG A 8 -11.42 8.95 -18.92
CA ARG A 8 -10.56 10.11 -18.68
C ARG A 8 -9.11 9.63 -18.75
N SER A 9 -8.35 10.15 -19.70
CA SER A 9 -6.92 9.89 -19.80
C SER A 9 -6.24 10.27 -18.48
N SER A 10 -5.70 9.28 -17.76
CA SER A 10 -4.82 9.55 -16.63
C SER A 10 -3.52 10.13 -17.17
N PRO A 11 -3.05 11.30 -16.71
CA PRO A 11 -1.81 11.91 -17.20
C PRO A 11 -0.57 11.07 -16.83
N LEU A 12 -0.71 10.12 -15.90
CA LEU A 12 0.36 9.25 -15.44
C LEU A 12 -0.18 7.84 -15.15
N ALA A 13 0.61 6.82 -15.50
CA ALA A 13 0.38 5.44 -15.11
C ALA A 13 1.69 4.82 -14.63
N VAL A 14 1.76 4.49 -13.34
CA VAL A 14 2.94 3.90 -12.68
C VAL A 14 2.48 2.76 -11.76
N ASN A 15 3.37 1.81 -11.48
CA ASN A 15 3.08 0.67 -10.61
C ASN A 15 3.71 0.79 -9.22
N ASP A 16 4.27 1.96 -8.91
CA ASP A 16 4.96 2.23 -7.66
C ASP A 16 4.17 3.24 -6.81
N ALA A 17 4.04 2.95 -5.52
CA ALA A 17 3.22 3.77 -4.62
C ALA A 17 3.88 5.10 -4.26
N GLU A 18 5.22 5.14 -4.20
CA GLU A 18 5.97 6.38 -3.93
C GLU A 18 5.91 7.32 -5.13
N ALA A 19 6.03 6.79 -6.35
CA ALA A 19 5.84 7.57 -7.57
C ALA A 19 4.42 8.17 -7.66
N LEU A 20 3.37 7.41 -7.29
CA LEU A 20 2.00 7.94 -7.22
C LEU A 20 1.86 9.02 -6.14
N LEU A 21 2.50 8.83 -4.98
CA LEU A 21 2.49 9.80 -3.89
C LEU A 21 3.11 11.13 -4.34
N GLN A 22 4.30 11.09 -4.92
CA GLN A 22 4.99 12.29 -5.40
C GLN A 22 4.21 12.99 -6.51
N ALA A 23 3.57 12.25 -7.42
CA ALA A 23 2.71 12.84 -8.44
C ALA A 23 1.49 13.56 -7.85
N ALA A 24 0.87 12.98 -6.82
CA ALA A 24 -0.26 13.60 -6.12
C ALA A 24 0.17 14.88 -5.39
N VAL A 25 1.29 14.85 -4.66
CA VAL A 25 1.87 16.02 -3.97
C VAL A 25 2.25 17.12 -4.96
N ALA A 26 2.77 16.76 -6.14
CA ALA A 26 3.09 17.69 -7.21
C ALA A 26 1.85 18.23 -7.95
N GLY A 27 0.64 17.84 -7.55
CA GLY A 27 -0.61 18.38 -8.09
C GLY A 27 -1.06 17.77 -9.42
N LEU A 28 -0.55 16.60 -9.81
CA LEU A 28 -0.99 15.92 -11.05
C LEU A 28 -2.42 15.36 -10.96
N GLY A 29 -3.06 15.45 -9.79
CA GLY A 29 -4.46 15.12 -9.57
C GLY A 29 -4.67 14.20 -8.37
N ARG A 30 -5.67 13.31 -8.49
CA ARG A 30 -6.03 12.34 -7.45
C ARG A 30 -5.31 11.01 -7.68
N ALA A 31 -4.78 10.43 -6.60
CA ALA A 31 -4.19 9.09 -6.61
C ALA A 31 -4.84 8.20 -5.56
N LEU A 32 -4.89 6.89 -5.84
CA LEU A 32 -5.23 5.89 -4.85
C LEU A 32 -3.94 5.43 -4.17
N LEU A 33 -3.80 5.71 -2.87
CA LEU A 33 -2.59 5.48 -2.10
C LEU A 33 -2.86 4.60 -0.87
N PRO A 34 -1.90 3.75 -0.45
CA PRO A 34 -1.95 3.10 0.85
C PRO A 34 -2.00 4.14 1.99
N LYS A 35 -2.90 3.95 2.96
CA LYS A 35 -3.03 4.84 4.14
C LYS A 35 -1.69 5.11 4.83
N ILE A 36 -0.90 4.05 5.04
CA ILE A 36 0.43 4.12 5.69
C ILE A 36 1.41 5.09 5.02
N LEU A 37 1.26 5.35 3.71
CA LEU A 37 2.11 6.29 2.98
C LEU A 37 1.55 7.71 2.95
N ALA A 38 0.22 7.87 3.02
CA ALA A 38 -0.44 9.15 2.78
C ALA A 38 -0.89 9.88 4.05
N ASP A 39 -1.13 9.17 5.16
CA ASP A 39 -1.79 9.74 6.35
C ASP A 39 -0.97 10.84 7.05
N ASN A 40 0.36 10.86 6.87
CA ASN A 40 1.27 11.81 7.51
C ASN A 40 2.00 12.71 6.48
N VAL A 41 1.46 12.87 5.27
CA VAL A 41 2.07 13.67 4.22
C VAL A 41 1.35 15.00 4.08
N ASP A 42 2.08 16.08 4.33
CA ASP A 42 1.59 17.44 4.12
C ASP A 42 1.25 17.67 2.64
N GLY A 43 0.24 18.50 2.38
CA GLY A 43 -0.20 18.84 1.03
C GLY A 43 -1.15 17.82 0.38
N LEU A 44 -1.48 16.73 1.08
CA LEU A 44 -2.54 15.81 0.66
C LEU A 44 -3.81 15.99 1.49
N CYS A 45 -4.94 15.78 0.85
CA CYS A 45 -6.23 15.65 1.52
C CYS A 45 -6.92 14.36 1.07
N ARG A 46 -7.59 13.69 2.01
CA ARG A 46 -8.37 12.50 1.69
C ARG A 46 -9.62 12.92 0.91
N VAL A 47 -9.81 12.33 -0.26
CA VAL A 47 -11.01 12.53 -1.08
C VAL A 47 -11.96 11.37 -0.85
N ASP A 48 -13.20 11.66 -0.45
CA ASP A 48 -14.26 10.65 -0.42
C ASP A 48 -14.60 10.21 -1.86
N SER A 49 -14.36 8.94 -2.17
CA SER A 49 -14.68 8.36 -3.47
C SER A 49 -16.14 7.88 -3.55
N GLY A 50 -16.86 7.81 -2.43
CA GLY A 50 -18.15 7.11 -2.33
C GLY A 50 -18.03 5.58 -2.43
N ASP A 51 -16.84 5.06 -2.70
CA ASP A 51 -16.55 3.64 -2.77
C ASP A 51 -16.25 3.11 -1.36
N ARG A 52 -17.12 2.22 -0.88
CA ARG A 52 -17.01 1.61 0.44
C ARG A 52 -16.03 0.44 0.47
N ASN A 53 -15.51 -0.01 -0.67
CA ASN A 53 -14.62 -1.17 -0.74
C ASN A 53 -13.41 -0.90 -1.64
N PRO A 54 -12.47 -0.04 -1.20
CA PRO A 54 -11.25 0.20 -1.96
C PRO A 54 -10.46 -1.10 -2.16
N PRO A 55 -9.70 -1.24 -3.26
CA PRO A 55 -8.96 -2.46 -3.53
C PRO A 55 -7.93 -2.71 -2.43
N THR A 56 -7.95 -3.92 -1.89
CA THR A 56 -7.00 -4.36 -0.87
C THR A 56 -5.75 -4.94 -1.51
N ARG A 57 -4.59 -4.69 -0.90
CA ARG A 57 -3.30 -5.26 -1.31
C ARG A 57 -2.75 -6.09 -0.16
N GLY A 58 -2.67 -7.40 -0.37
CA GLY A 58 -2.03 -8.31 0.58
C GLY A 58 -0.51 -8.11 0.62
N ILE A 59 0.06 -8.22 1.83
CA ILE A 59 1.50 -8.26 2.06
C ILE A 59 1.89 -9.72 2.31
N TRP A 60 2.94 -10.19 1.64
CA TRP A 60 3.40 -11.57 1.73
C TRP A 60 4.85 -11.62 2.15
N LEU A 61 5.16 -12.47 3.13
CA LEU A 61 6.54 -12.77 3.54
C LEU A 61 6.95 -14.11 2.93
N LEU A 62 7.91 -14.08 1.99
CA LEU A 62 8.43 -15.28 1.34
C LEU A 62 9.75 -15.69 2.02
N ILE A 63 9.85 -16.97 2.36
CA ILE A 63 11.02 -17.56 3.02
C ILE A 63 11.34 -18.86 2.29
N HIS A 64 12.62 -19.04 1.93
CA HIS A 64 13.09 -20.31 1.38
C HIS A 64 12.88 -21.43 2.41
N ALA A 65 12.34 -22.58 1.99
CA ALA A 65 11.87 -23.63 2.90
C ALA A 65 12.96 -24.13 3.86
N GLU A 66 14.19 -24.22 3.38
CA GLU A 66 15.39 -24.64 4.09
C GLU A 66 15.89 -23.58 5.09
N LEU A 67 15.48 -22.32 4.96
CA LEU A 67 15.89 -21.27 5.91
C LEU A 67 14.87 -21.07 7.03
N ARG A 68 13.62 -21.54 6.85
CA ARG A 68 12.50 -21.32 7.79
C ARG A 68 12.75 -21.85 9.21
N HIS A 69 13.64 -22.83 9.36
CA HIS A 69 13.92 -23.47 10.64
C HIS A 69 15.04 -22.77 11.43
N LEU A 70 15.80 -21.89 10.78
CA LEU A 70 16.87 -21.15 11.44
C LEU A 70 16.27 -20.17 12.45
N VAL A 71 16.79 -20.20 13.69
CA VAL A 71 16.27 -19.41 14.82
C VAL A 71 16.12 -17.93 14.46
N ARG A 72 17.14 -17.34 13.81
CA ARG A 72 17.12 -15.92 13.40
C ARG A 72 16.01 -15.59 12.41
N ILE A 73 15.68 -16.51 11.49
CA ILE A 73 14.64 -16.31 10.47
C ILE A 73 13.26 -16.36 11.14
N ARG A 74 13.04 -17.36 11.99
CA ARG A 74 11.79 -17.49 12.75
C ARG A 74 11.56 -16.28 13.65
N ALA A 75 12.57 -15.83 14.39
CA ALA A 75 12.47 -14.68 15.28
C ALA A 75 12.02 -13.41 14.54
N VAL A 76 12.59 -13.11 13.38
CA VAL A 76 12.18 -11.94 12.57
C VAL A 76 10.80 -12.16 11.96
N SER A 77 10.48 -13.36 11.50
CA SER A 77 9.17 -13.67 10.90
C SER A 77 8.03 -13.51 11.90
N ASP A 78 8.21 -14.01 13.12
CA ASP A 78 7.22 -13.89 14.21
C ASP A 78 7.07 -12.43 14.67
N TRP A 79 8.17 -11.68 14.69
CA TRP A 79 8.13 -10.24 14.96
C TRP A 79 7.38 -9.46 13.87
N LEU A 80 7.67 -9.71 12.59
CA LEU A 80 6.96 -9.08 11.47
C LEU A 80 5.46 -9.41 11.50
N ASP A 81 5.12 -10.66 11.78
CA ASP A 81 3.73 -11.09 11.93
C ASP A 81 3.00 -10.29 13.03
N THR A 82 3.66 -10.06 14.17
CA THR A 82 3.13 -9.19 15.24
C THR A 82 2.91 -7.75 14.78
N VAL A 83 3.87 -7.18 14.02
CA VAL A 83 3.77 -5.81 13.49
C VAL A 83 2.58 -5.68 12.54
N PHE A 84 2.44 -6.60 11.58
CA PHE A 84 1.40 -6.51 10.55
C PHE A 84 0.00 -6.91 11.04
N ARG A 85 -0.13 -7.76 12.07
CA ARG A 85 -1.43 -8.00 12.73
C ARG A 85 -1.99 -6.72 13.36
N ARG A 86 -1.14 -5.87 13.96
CA ARG A 86 -1.58 -4.59 14.54
C ARG A 86 -2.14 -3.65 13.47
N THR A 87 -1.47 -3.56 12.32
CA THR A 87 -1.90 -2.71 11.21
C THR A 87 -3.25 -3.13 10.60
N HIS A 88 -3.66 -4.40 10.74
CA HIS A 88 -4.96 -4.88 10.24
C HIS A 88 -6.12 -4.61 11.22
N LEU A 89 -5.85 -4.40 12.51
CA LEU A 89 -6.89 -4.11 13.51
C LEU A 89 -7.33 -2.63 13.53
N GLU A 90 -6.50 -1.73 12.98
CA GLU A 90 -6.73 -0.29 13.00
C GLU A 90 -7.27 0.28 11.66
N GLN A 91 -7.60 -0.57 10.68
CA GLN A 91 -8.00 -0.15 9.33
C GLN A 91 -9.49 -0.24 9.01
#